data_AF-A0A0A3IT28-F1
#
_entry.id   AF-A0A0A3IT28-F1
#
_cell.length_a   1.000
_cell.length_b   1.000
_cell.length_c   1.000
_cell.angle_alpha   90.00
_cell.angle_beta   90.00
_cell.angle_gamma   90.00
#
_symmetry.space_group_name_H-M   'P 1'
#
loop_
_entity.id
_entity.type
_entity.pdbx_description
1 polymer ?
#
loop_
_entity_poly.entity_id
_entity_poly.type
_entity_poly.pdbx_seq_one_letter_code
_entity_poly.pdbx_strand_id
1 'polypeptide(L)'
;MKKVFKQFEDTLHEIQKLKEVKESQLVDPISEGKWSIREIIGHLYYWDKYILENMVPAMFNGANLPQFPDHDQHNKEAISYLIDYSVDEIIDAFTETRKELIESTLIVVEDVRFTIGSGNRQFSVESFIKMFVEHDIHHLKQIKEKLSH
;
A
#
# COMPACT_ATOMS: atom_id res chain seq x y z
N MET A 1 4.83 -17.53 8.98
CA MET A 1 4.92 -16.16 8.42
C MET A 1 5.36 -15.20 9.53
N LYS A 2 6.31 -14.30 9.28
CA LYS A 2 6.77 -13.33 10.30
C LYS A 2 5.67 -12.33 10.67
N LYS A 3 5.77 -11.72 11.86
CA LYS A 3 4.79 -10.75 12.37
C LYS A 3 4.48 -9.63 11.38
N VAL A 4 5.51 -9.10 10.71
CA VAL A 4 5.35 -7.98 9.77
C VAL A 4 4.42 -8.33 8.59
N PHE A 5 4.57 -9.51 7.98
CA PHE A 5 3.73 -9.93 6.86
C PHE A 5 2.31 -10.24 7.30
N LYS A 6 2.14 -10.77 8.52
CA LYS A 6 0.80 -10.93 9.10
C LYS A 6 0.11 -9.57 9.28
N GLN A 7 0.81 -8.55 9.78
CA GLN A 7 0.24 -7.20 9.91
C GLN A 7 -0.08 -6.58 8.54
N PHE A 8 0.72 -6.89 7.53
CA PHE A 8 0.48 -6.45 6.16
C PHE A 8 -0.77 -7.12 5.56
N GLU A 9 -0.97 -8.40 5.86
CA GLU A 9 -2.17 -9.18 5.52
C GLU A 9 -3.40 -8.74 6.34
N ASP A 10 -3.25 -8.35 7.61
CA ASP A 10 -4.36 -7.84 8.43
C ASP A 10 -4.98 -6.58 7.81
N THR A 11 -4.20 -5.78 7.07
CA THR A 11 -4.71 -4.61 6.34
C THR A 11 -5.72 -5.00 5.26
N LEU A 12 -5.53 -6.14 4.56
CA LEU A 12 -6.49 -6.66 3.60
C LEU A 12 -7.86 -6.82 4.24
N HIS A 13 -7.89 -7.47 5.41
CA HIS A 13 -9.12 -7.79 6.12
C HIS A 13 -9.85 -6.52 6.57
N GLU A 14 -9.12 -5.49 6.99
CA GLU A 14 -9.73 -4.22 7.41
C GLU A 14 -10.29 -3.44 6.20
N ILE A 15 -9.58 -3.43 5.07
CA ILE A 15 -10.07 -2.75 3.85
C ILE A 15 -11.25 -3.50 3.22
N GLN A 16 -11.24 -4.84 3.21
CA GLN A 16 -12.37 -5.62 2.68
C GLN A 16 -13.69 -5.36 3.41
N LYS A 17 -13.66 -5.13 4.72
CA LYS A 17 -14.87 -4.78 5.51
C LYS A 17 -15.52 -3.47 5.04
N LEU A 18 -14.79 -2.61 4.33
CA LEU A 18 -15.33 -1.35 3.83
C LEU A 18 -16.39 -1.56 2.74
N LYS A 19 -16.46 -2.74 2.11
CA LYS A 19 -17.57 -3.09 1.20
C LYS A 19 -18.94 -3.12 1.91
N GLU A 20 -18.96 -3.26 3.23
CA GLU A 20 -20.20 -3.25 4.03
C GLU A 20 -20.59 -1.82 4.44
N VAL A 21 -19.72 -0.83 4.22
CA VAL A 21 -19.96 0.57 4.57
C VAL A 21 -20.71 1.25 3.43
N LYS A 22 -21.63 2.16 3.77
CA LYS A 22 -22.34 2.95 2.76
C LYS A 22 -21.36 3.77 1.94
N GLU A 23 -21.44 3.67 0.62
CA GLU A 23 -20.53 4.34 -0.31
C GLU A 23 -20.41 5.86 -0.05
N SER A 24 -21.50 6.54 0.33
CA SER A 24 -21.46 7.96 0.70
C SER A 24 -20.44 8.29 1.79
N GLN A 25 -20.22 7.39 2.76
CA GLN A 25 -19.24 7.58 3.82
C GLN A 25 -17.80 7.33 3.35
N LEU A 26 -17.63 6.64 2.22
CA LEU A 26 -16.34 6.27 1.65
C LEU A 26 -15.81 7.31 0.65
N VAL A 27 -16.72 8.01 -0.03
CA VAL A 27 -16.38 9.03 -1.04
C VAL A 27 -16.25 10.44 -0.46
N ASP A 28 -16.79 10.69 0.74
CA ASP A 28 -16.62 11.96 1.42
C ASP A 28 -15.20 12.08 2.03
N PRO A 29 -14.58 13.28 1.97
CA PRO A 29 -13.33 13.57 2.68
C PRO A 29 -13.35 13.15 4.16
N ILE A 30 -12.23 12.59 4.65
CA ILE A 30 -12.12 12.23 6.08
C ILE A 30 -12.16 13.47 6.98
N SER A 31 -11.73 14.61 6.46
CA SER A 31 -11.86 15.96 7.05
C SER A 31 -11.62 17.01 5.95
N GLU A 32 -11.88 18.28 6.26
CA GLU A 32 -11.71 19.38 5.31
C GLU A 32 -10.27 19.42 4.75
N GLY A 33 -10.16 19.43 3.42
CA GLY A 33 -8.87 19.44 2.71
C GLY A 33 -8.08 18.13 2.78
N LYS A 34 -8.67 17.02 3.24
CA LYS A 34 -8.07 15.68 3.24
C LYS A 34 -8.75 14.76 2.23
N TRP A 35 -8.09 13.66 1.94
CA TRP A 35 -8.64 12.60 1.08
C TRP A 35 -9.87 11.94 1.67
N SER A 36 -10.72 11.42 0.80
CA SER A 36 -11.76 10.44 1.10
C SER A 36 -11.15 9.07 1.42
N ILE A 37 -11.95 8.16 1.97
CA ILE A 37 -11.52 6.77 2.19
C ILE A 37 -11.24 6.08 0.84
N ARG A 38 -12.05 6.37 -0.18
CA ARG A 38 -11.83 5.92 -1.56
C ARG A 38 -10.45 6.29 -2.09
N GLU A 39 -10.07 7.57 -1.95
CA GLU A 39 -8.74 8.05 -2.37
C GLU A 39 -7.62 7.45 -1.51
N ILE A 40 -7.89 7.16 -0.23
CA ILE A 40 -6.95 6.47 0.64
C ILE A 40 -6.66 5.05 0.11
N ILE A 41 -7.68 4.25 -0.13
CA ILE A 41 -7.49 2.88 -0.63
C ILE A 41 -6.83 2.90 -2.01
N GLY A 42 -7.23 3.86 -2.86
CA GLY A 42 -6.64 4.04 -4.18
C GLY A 42 -5.14 4.32 -4.14
N HIS A 43 -4.67 5.16 -3.20
CA HIS A 43 -3.22 5.38 -3.06
C HIS A 43 -2.50 4.12 -2.56
N LEU A 44 -3.10 3.34 -1.64
CA LEU A 44 -2.48 2.14 -1.09
C LEU A 44 -2.28 1.11 -2.20
N TYR A 45 -3.33 0.89 -3.00
CA TYR A 45 -3.27 0.05 -4.19
C TYR A 45 -2.17 0.49 -5.15
N TYR A 46 -2.10 1.78 -5.47
CA TYR A 46 -1.18 2.27 -6.49
C TYR A 46 0.29 2.14 -6.06
N TRP A 47 0.56 2.31 -4.76
CA TRP A 47 1.87 2.01 -4.18
C TRP A 47 2.19 0.51 -4.21
N ASP A 48 1.23 -0.36 -3.83
CA ASP A 48 1.43 -1.81 -3.92
C ASP A 48 1.75 -2.25 -5.34
N LYS A 49 1.02 -1.71 -6.33
CA LYS A 49 1.25 -1.95 -7.76
C LYS A 49 2.65 -1.51 -8.17
N TYR A 50 3.07 -0.30 -7.78
CA TYR A 50 4.41 0.19 -8.10
C TYR A 50 5.50 -0.70 -7.51
N ILE A 51 5.34 -1.13 -6.26
CA ILE A 51 6.30 -2.00 -5.57
C ILE A 51 6.38 -3.35 -6.28
N LEU A 52 5.24 -3.96 -6.59
CA LEU A 52 5.15 -5.25 -7.25
C LEU A 52 5.79 -5.22 -8.64
N GLU A 53 5.56 -4.17 -9.42
CA GLU A 53 6.04 -4.07 -10.79
C GLU A 53 7.51 -3.62 -10.90
N ASN A 54 7.99 -2.78 -9.98
CA ASN A 54 9.29 -2.09 -10.15
C ASN A 54 10.31 -2.44 -9.07
N MET A 55 9.86 -2.75 -7.85
CA MET A 55 10.76 -2.96 -6.71
C MET A 55 11.05 -4.43 -6.48
N VAL A 56 10.01 -5.26 -6.35
CA VAL A 56 10.14 -6.70 -6.08
C VAL A 56 11.00 -7.43 -7.13
N PRO A 57 10.84 -7.19 -8.45
CA PRO A 57 11.66 -7.86 -9.46
C PRO A 57 13.15 -7.50 -9.36
N ALA A 58 13.48 -6.37 -8.72
CA ALA A 58 14.86 -5.92 -8.50
C ALA A 58 15.44 -6.35 -7.14
N MET A 59 14.68 -7.07 -6.30
CA MET A 59 15.14 -7.50 -4.96
C MET A 59 16.04 -8.74 -5.02
N PHE A 60 17.34 -8.52 -5.21
CA PHE A 60 18.37 -9.53 -5.02
C PHE A 60 19.52 -9.01 -4.15
N ASN A 61 20.35 -9.91 -3.65
CA ASN A 61 21.39 -9.54 -2.69
C ASN A 61 22.43 -8.60 -3.31
N GLY A 62 22.68 -7.46 -2.65
CA GLY A 62 23.55 -6.39 -3.14
C GLY A 62 22.92 -5.46 -4.18
N ALA A 63 21.63 -5.63 -4.51
CA ALA A 63 20.95 -4.76 -5.45
C ALA A 63 20.85 -3.32 -4.94
N ASN A 64 20.79 -2.38 -5.89
CA ASN A 64 20.32 -1.03 -5.64
C ASN A 64 19.00 -0.83 -6.39
N LEU A 65 17.90 -0.81 -5.65
CA LEU A 65 16.56 -0.64 -6.20
C LEU A 65 16.38 0.79 -6.73
N PRO A 66 15.45 1.01 -7.68
CA PRO A 66 15.15 2.35 -8.16
C PRO A 66 14.74 3.27 -7.00
N GLN A 67 15.02 4.57 -7.14
CA GLN A 67 14.50 5.55 -6.20
C GLN A 67 12.96 5.55 -6.25
N PHE A 68 12.30 5.84 -5.12
CA PHE A 68 10.87 6.09 -5.14
C PHE A 68 10.56 7.29 -6.06
N PRO A 69 9.43 7.26 -6.79
CA PRO A 69 8.98 8.40 -7.57
C PRO A 69 8.67 9.57 -6.62
N ASP A 70 8.52 10.77 -7.19
CA ASP A 70 7.99 11.90 -6.43
C ASP A 70 6.61 11.54 -5.86
N HIS A 71 6.47 11.62 -4.53
CA HIS A 71 5.27 11.12 -3.85
C HIS A 71 4.02 11.89 -4.25
N ASP A 72 4.12 13.22 -4.41
CA ASP A 72 2.96 14.04 -4.74
C ASP A 72 2.49 13.76 -6.17
N GLN A 73 3.43 13.61 -7.10
CA GLN A 73 3.13 13.23 -8.48
C GLN A 73 2.53 11.82 -8.55
N HIS A 74 3.14 10.84 -7.88
CA HIS A 74 2.65 9.46 -7.86
C HIS A 74 1.25 9.35 -7.24
N ASN A 75 1.00 10.08 -6.15
CA ASN A 75 -0.31 10.12 -5.51
C ASN A 75 -1.37 10.78 -6.41
N LYS A 76 -1.04 11.87 -7.12
CA LYS A 76 -1.95 12.49 -8.10
C LYS A 76 -2.28 11.54 -9.26
N GLU A 77 -1.29 10.79 -9.72
CA GLU A 77 -1.48 9.75 -10.73
C GLU A 77 -2.41 8.65 -10.21
N ALA A 78 -2.25 8.20 -8.97
CA ALA A 78 -3.15 7.21 -8.36
C ALA A 78 -4.62 7.66 -8.39
N ILE A 79 -4.89 8.90 -7.98
CA ILE A 79 -6.25 9.44 -7.97
C ILE A 79 -6.81 9.57 -9.40
N SER A 80 -5.98 9.99 -10.35
CA SER A 80 -6.37 10.12 -11.76
C SER A 80 -6.60 8.76 -12.43
N TYR A 81 -5.74 7.77 -12.14
CA TYR A 81 -5.79 6.42 -12.69
C TYR A 81 -7.08 5.69 -12.30
N LEU A 82 -7.58 5.96 -11.09
CA LEU A 82 -8.76 5.32 -10.54
C LEU A 82 -10.02 6.17 -10.67
N ILE A 83 -10.03 7.27 -11.43
CA ILE A 83 -11.15 8.23 -11.42
C ILE A 83 -12.49 7.58 -11.81
N ASP A 84 -12.47 6.65 -12.76
CA ASP A 84 -13.67 5.97 -13.27
C ASP A 84 -14.02 4.67 -12.52
N TYR A 85 -13.23 4.29 -11.51
CA TYR A 85 -13.45 3.07 -10.74
C TYR A 85 -14.42 3.33 -9.59
N SER A 86 -15.33 2.40 -9.36
CA SER A 86 -16.15 2.35 -8.15
C SER A 86 -15.31 2.02 -6.91
N VAL A 87 -15.86 2.29 -5.71
CA VAL A 87 -15.16 1.96 -4.45
C VAL A 87 -14.89 0.46 -4.34
N ASP A 88 -15.84 -0.37 -4.73
CA ASP A 88 -15.70 -1.83 -4.69
C ASP A 88 -14.60 -2.33 -5.63
N GLU A 89 -14.53 -1.79 -6.85
CA GLU A 89 -13.45 -2.11 -7.80
C GLU A 89 -12.07 -1.70 -7.26
N ILE A 90 -11.98 -0.56 -6.57
CA ILE A 90 -10.73 -0.12 -5.93
C ILE A 90 -10.34 -1.07 -4.78
N ILE A 91 -11.30 -1.50 -3.96
CA ILE A 91 -11.06 -2.47 -2.88
C ILE A 91 -10.60 -3.82 -3.43
N ASP A 92 -11.21 -4.29 -4.53
CA ASP A 92 -10.81 -5.54 -5.18
C ASP A 92 -9.41 -5.44 -5.78
N ALA A 93 -9.13 -4.36 -6.52
CA ALA A 93 -7.81 -4.10 -7.08
C ALA A 93 -6.73 -4.03 -5.99
N PHE A 94 -6.99 -3.32 -4.89
CA PHE A 94 -6.13 -3.31 -3.72
C PHE A 94 -5.90 -4.73 -3.17
N THR A 95 -6.98 -5.46 -2.94
CA THR A 95 -6.94 -6.79 -2.33
C THR A 95 -6.11 -7.77 -3.15
N GLU A 96 -6.35 -7.82 -4.45
CA GLU A 96 -5.63 -8.71 -5.37
C GLU A 96 -4.15 -8.36 -5.43
N THR A 97 -3.84 -7.08 -5.63
CA THR A 97 -2.46 -6.60 -5.74
C THR A 97 -1.67 -6.83 -4.44
N ARG A 98 -2.29 -6.58 -3.29
CA ARG A 98 -1.65 -6.79 -1.98
C ARG A 98 -1.37 -8.26 -1.71
N LYS A 99 -2.27 -9.17 -2.10
CA LYS A 99 -2.02 -10.63 -2.00
C LYS A 99 -0.82 -11.03 -2.85
N GLU A 100 -0.79 -10.61 -4.11
CA GLU A 100 0.33 -10.90 -5.01
C GLU A 100 1.65 -10.30 -4.50
N LEU A 101 1.62 -9.09 -3.94
CA LEU A 101 2.79 -8.46 -3.32
C LEU A 101 3.30 -9.26 -2.11
N ILE A 102 2.41 -9.71 -1.22
CA ILE A 102 2.78 -10.56 -0.08
C ILE A 102 3.41 -11.87 -0.57
N GLU A 103 2.79 -12.55 -1.53
CA GLU A 103 3.31 -13.80 -2.08
C GLU A 103 4.68 -13.60 -2.74
N SER A 104 4.81 -12.59 -3.60
CA SER A 104 6.05 -12.30 -4.33
C SER A 104 7.20 -11.94 -3.39
N THR A 105 6.92 -11.23 -2.30
CA THR A 105 7.95 -10.84 -1.32
C THR A 105 8.33 -11.99 -0.39
N LEU A 106 7.43 -12.94 -0.12
CA LEU A 106 7.75 -14.15 0.64
C LEU A 106 8.62 -15.16 -0.15
N ILE A 107 8.59 -15.10 -1.48
CA ILE A 107 9.44 -15.93 -2.35
C ILE A 107 10.89 -15.40 -2.38
N VAL A 108 11.10 -14.10 -2.13
CA VAL A 108 12.45 -13.53 -2.05
C VAL A 108 13.22 -14.14 -0.87
N VAL A 109 14.46 -14.55 -1.13
CA VAL A 109 15.31 -15.21 -0.13
C VAL A 109 15.51 -14.31 1.10
N GLU A 110 15.35 -14.89 2.30
CA GLU A 110 15.30 -14.16 3.58
C GLU A 110 16.55 -13.31 3.88
N ASP A 111 17.71 -13.72 3.36
CA ASP A 111 19.00 -13.04 3.56
C ASP A 111 19.31 -11.95 2.54
N VAL A 112 18.41 -11.68 1.59
CA VAL A 112 18.57 -10.58 0.63
C VAL A 112 18.74 -9.25 1.37
N ARG A 113 19.80 -8.52 0.99
CA ARG A 113 20.04 -7.13 1.40
C ARG A 113 20.19 -6.23 0.19
N PHE A 114 19.58 -5.06 0.23
CA PHE A 114 19.62 -4.09 -0.87
C PHE A 114 19.55 -2.65 -0.37
N THR A 115 19.96 -1.72 -1.22
CA THR A 115 19.78 -0.27 -1.05
C THR A 115 18.69 0.26 -1.99
N ILE A 116 18.30 1.53 -1.83
CA ILE A 116 17.30 2.18 -2.67
C ILE A 116 17.85 3.53 -3.13
N GLY A 117 17.88 3.75 -4.45
CA GLY A 117 18.29 5.02 -5.06
C GLY A 117 19.69 5.48 -4.65
N SER A 118 19.80 6.72 -4.18
CA SER A 118 21.06 7.30 -3.66
C SER A 118 21.28 7.03 -2.16
N GLY A 119 20.42 6.24 -1.53
CA GLY A 119 20.48 5.95 -0.09
C GLY A 119 21.49 4.85 0.23
N ASN A 120 22.22 5.02 1.33
CA ASN A 120 23.21 4.03 1.81
C ASN A 120 22.63 3.05 2.86
N ARG A 121 21.36 3.22 3.24
CA ARG A 121 20.68 2.33 4.18
C ARG A 121 20.45 0.98 3.52
N GLN A 122 20.93 -0.08 4.18
CA GLN A 122 20.64 -1.45 3.80
C GLN A 122 19.28 -1.87 4.33
N PHE A 123 18.47 -2.47 3.47
CA PHE A 123 17.16 -3.03 3.76
C PHE A 123 17.19 -4.55 3.65
N SER A 124 16.39 -5.20 4.48
CA SER A 124 15.91 -6.55 4.22
C SER A 124 14.51 -6.44 3.65
N VAL A 125 13.99 -7.52 3.04
CA VAL A 125 12.58 -7.57 2.60
C VAL A 125 11.64 -7.26 3.77
N GLU A 126 11.92 -7.81 4.96
CA GLU A 126 11.14 -7.54 6.17
C GLU A 126 11.17 -6.07 6.59
N SER A 127 12.33 -5.41 6.60
CA SER A 127 12.40 -4.00 7.00
C SER A 127 11.83 -3.04 5.96
N PHE A 128 11.85 -3.44 4.69
CA PHE A 128 11.16 -2.76 3.60
C PHE A 128 9.64 -2.85 3.76
N ILE A 129 9.08 -4.06 3.90
CA ILE A 129 7.63 -4.25 4.10
C ILE A 129 7.14 -3.59 5.39
N LYS A 130 7.97 -3.56 6.43
CA LYS A 130 7.63 -2.87 7.68
C LYS A 130 7.29 -1.38 7.47
N MET A 131 7.95 -0.70 6.52
CA MET A 131 7.64 0.70 6.20
C MET A 131 6.19 0.86 5.71
N PHE A 132 5.73 -0.06 4.87
CA PHE A 132 4.36 -0.06 4.33
C PHE A 132 3.34 -0.50 5.38
N VAL A 133 3.69 -1.44 6.27
CA VAL A 133 2.84 -1.76 7.43
C VAL A 133 2.62 -0.55 8.34
N GLU A 134 3.67 0.22 8.64
CA GLU A 134 3.55 1.43 9.46
C GLU A 134 2.71 2.51 8.76
N HIS A 135 2.85 2.64 7.44
CA HIS A 135 2.04 3.51 6.59
C HIS A 135 0.56 3.10 6.60
N ASP A 136 0.26 1.82 6.40
CA ASP A 136 -1.11 1.30 6.38
C ASP A 136 -1.80 1.50 7.73
N ILE A 137 -1.09 1.25 8.84
CA ILE A 137 -1.61 1.48 10.19
C ILE A 137 -2.01 2.94 10.40
N HIS A 138 -1.22 3.88 9.87
CA HIS A 138 -1.57 5.31 9.93
C HIS A 138 -2.89 5.60 9.21
N HIS A 139 -3.09 5.07 8.00
CA HIS A 139 -4.31 5.30 7.24
C HIS A 139 -5.53 4.54 7.78
N LEU A 140 -5.36 3.31 8.25
CA LEU A 140 -6.42 2.56 8.93
C LEU A 140 -6.92 3.30 10.17
N LYS A 141 -6.05 4.01 10.89
CA LYS A 141 -6.46 4.87 12.00
C LYS A 141 -7.35 6.02 11.51
N GLN A 142 -6.96 6.72 10.45
CA GLN A 142 -7.77 7.80 9.86
C GLN A 142 -9.15 7.31 9.38
N ILE A 143 -9.18 6.15 8.72
CA ILE A 143 -10.43 5.50 8.28
C ILE A 143 -11.33 5.20 9.48
N LYS A 144 -10.78 4.59 10.54
CA LYS A 144 -11.53 4.27 11.75
C LYS A 144 -12.09 5.51 12.44
N GLU A 145 -11.30 6.58 12.51
CA GLU A 145 -11.74 7.86 13.07
C GLU A 145 -12.93 8.43 12.30
N LYS A 146 -12.87 8.43 10.96
CA LYS A 146 -13.98 8.88 10.09
C LYS A 146 -15.25 8.05 10.25
N LEU A 147 -15.14 6.73 10.37
CA LEU A 147 -16.28 5.82 10.44
C LEU A 147 -16.89 5.68 11.85
N SER A 148 -16.20 6.17 12.87
CA SER A 148 -16.68 6.15 14.26
C SER A 148 -17.56 7.37 14.61
N HIS A 149 -17.89 8.21 13.63
CA HIS A 149 -18.71 9.43 13.77
C HIS A 149 -19.91 9.35 12.84
#